data_AF-A0A6B2EID2-F1
#
_entry.id   AF-A0A6B2EID2-F1
#
_cell.length_a   1.000
_cell.length_b   1.000
_cell.length_c   1.000
_cell.angle_alpha   90.00
_cell.angle_beta   90.00
_cell.angle_gamma   90.00
#
_symmetry.space_group_name_H-M   'P 1'
#
loop_
_entity.id
_entity.type
_entity.pdbx_description
1 polymer ?
#
loop_
_entity_poly.entity_id
_entity_poly.type
_entity_poly.pdbx_seq_one_letter_code
_entity_poly.pdbx_strand_id
1 'polypeptide(L)'
;TNRTLAKVAVYGAMASISGVFYMRWSVEKRLRGQPYYTSALQLLENHSGASTLLGAPVTDRGFDLSDKVNFCDGKEAHFEVMVRGHQDRGKYEFWARRSCPEDDW
;
A
#
# COMPACT_ATOMS: atom_id res chain seq x y z
N THR A 1 -24.04 -6.66 39.38
CA THR A 1 -23.59 -5.33 38.89
C THR A 1 -22.39 -5.38 37.94
N ASN A 2 -21.38 -6.25 38.13
CA ASN A 2 -20.17 -6.27 37.27
C ASN A 2 -20.34 -6.79 35.82
N ARG A 3 -21.42 -7.54 35.52
CA ARG A 3 -21.63 -8.15 34.20
C ARG A 3 -21.92 -7.14 33.07
N THR A 4 -22.58 -6.02 33.39
CA THR A 4 -22.91 -4.97 32.41
C THR A 4 -21.67 -4.18 32.02
N LEU A 5 -20.82 -3.85 32.99
CA LEU A 5 -19.56 -3.16 32.77
C LEU A 5 -18.60 -3.99 31.92
N ALA A 6 -18.49 -5.30 32.21
CA ALA A 6 -17.69 -6.24 31.43
C ALA A 6 -18.15 -6.34 29.97
N LYS A 7 -19.47 -6.35 29.71
CA LYS A 7 -20.01 -6.36 28.35
C LYS A 7 -19.64 -5.09 27.58
N VAL A 8 -19.82 -3.91 28.18
CA VAL A 8 -19.48 -2.63 27.55
C VAL A 8 -17.98 -2.56 27.24
N ALA A 9 -17.12 -3.03 28.15
CA ALA A 9 -15.69 -3.10 27.92
C ALA A 9 -15.33 -4.01 26.73
N VAL A 10 -15.96 -5.18 26.60
CA VAL A 10 -15.75 -6.10 25.47
C VAL A 10 -16.22 -5.46 24.14
N TYR A 11 -17.40 -4.83 24.12
CA TYR A 11 -17.88 -4.14 22.92
C TYR A 11 -16.99 -2.95 22.54
N GLY A 12 -16.53 -2.17 23.52
CA GLY A 12 -15.59 -1.08 23.30
C GLY A 12 -14.26 -1.57 22.73
N ALA A 13 -13.73 -2.69 23.25
CA ALA A 13 -12.50 -3.30 22.75
C ALA A 13 -12.65 -3.83 21.31
N MET A 14 -13.77 -4.47 20.98
CA MET A 14 -14.02 -4.93 19.61
C MET A 14 -14.16 -3.76 18.63
N ALA A 15 -14.89 -2.71 19.03
CA ALA A 15 -15.07 -1.53 18.19
C ALA A 15 -13.74 -0.80 17.91
N SER A 16 -12.86 -0.69 18.91
CA SER A 16 -11.56 -0.03 18.72
C SER A 16 -10.64 -0.82 17.79
N ILE A 17 -10.56 -2.15 17.95
CA ILE A 17 -9.77 -3.02 17.06
C ILE A 17 -10.28 -2.89 15.62
N SER A 18 -11.60 -3.01 15.40
CA SER A 18 -12.19 -2.86 14.07
C SER A 18 -11.91 -1.48 13.44
N GLY A 19 -11.95 -0.40 14.24
CA GLY A 19 -11.62 0.94 13.78
C GLY A 19 -10.19 1.08 13.25
N VAL A 20 -9.21 0.50 13.97
CA VAL A 20 -7.80 0.54 13.54
C VAL A 20 -7.60 -0.24 12.23
N PHE A 21 -8.17 -1.45 12.12
CA PHE A 21 -8.11 -2.22 10.88
C PHE A 21 -8.74 -1.48 9.70
N TYR A 22 -9.88 -0.81 9.92
CA TYR A 22 -10.55 -0.01 8.89
C TYR A 22 -9.68 1.18 8.43
N MET A 23 -9.06 1.90 9.36
CA MET A 23 -8.16 3.00 9.01
C MET A 23 -6.98 2.52 8.17
N ARG A 24 -6.33 1.41 8.56
CA ARG A 24 -5.21 0.82 7.79
C ARG A 24 -5.66 0.49 6.37
N TRP A 25 -6.78 -0.22 6.23
CA TRP A 25 -7.34 -0.57 4.93
C TRP A 25 -7.69 0.65 4.08
N SER A 26 -8.29 1.68 4.69
CA SER A 26 -8.65 2.92 3.97
C SER A 26 -7.42 3.67 3.47
N VAL A 27 -6.31 3.69 4.22
CA VAL A 27 -5.07 4.35 3.80
C VAL A 27 -4.43 3.57 2.66
N GLU A 28 -4.30 2.24 2.79
CA GLU A 28 -3.77 1.39 1.72
C GLU A 28 -4.57 1.54 0.42
N LYS A 29 -5.91 1.56 0.51
CA LYS A 29 -6.78 1.74 -0.65
C LYS A 29 -6.59 3.10 -1.34
N ARG A 30 -6.39 4.17 -0.55
CA ARG A 30 -6.14 5.51 -1.10
C ARG A 30 -4.79 5.58 -1.81
N LEU A 31 -3.75 5.00 -1.23
CA LEU A 31 -2.41 4.99 -1.82
C LEU A 31 -2.34 4.18 -3.12
N ARG A 32 -2.98 3.00 -3.15
CA ARG A 32 -3.09 2.19 -4.38
C ARG A 32 -3.86 2.90 -5.50
N GLY A 33 -4.75 3.83 -5.14
CA GLY A 33 -5.51 4.64 -6.09
C GLY A 33 -4.80 5.92 -6.54
N GLN A 34 -3.59 6.21 -6.06
CA GLN A 34 -2.85 7.40 -6.49
C GLN A 34 -2.23 7.18 -7.89
N PRO A 35 -2.17 8.23 -8.72
CA PRO A 35 -1.63 8.16 -10.08
C PRO A 35 -0.18 7.65 -10.12
N TYR A 36 0.68 8.07 -9.19
CA TYR A 36 2.06 7.57 -9.12
C TYR A 36 2.14 6.06 -8.93
N TYR A 37 1.22 5.47 -8.16
CA TYR A 37 1.23 4.04 -7.85
C TYR A 37 0.81 3.24 -9.08
N THR A 38 -0.24 3.68 -9.77
CA THR A 38 -0.69 3.05 -11.01
C THR A 38 0.33 3.20 -12.13
N SER A 39 0.97 4.36 -12.26
CA SER A 39 2.00 4.62 -13.27
C SER A 39 3.24 3.76 -13.03
N ALA A 40 3.65 3.58 -11.77
CA ALA A 40 4.79 2.72 -11.42
C ALA A 40 4.51 1.24 -11.77
N LEU A 41 3.30 0.75 -11.49
CA LEU A 41 2.91 -0.62 -11.88
C LEU A 41 2.82 -0.80 -13.40
N GLN A 42 2.29 0.18 -14.13
CA GLN A 42 2.27 0.15 -15.59
C GLN A 42 3.69 0.18 -16.17
N LEU A 43 4.60 0.97 -15.59
CA LEU A 43 6.00 1.00 -16.00
C LEU A 43 6.65 -0.37 -15.79
N LEU A 44 6.37 -1.02 -14.66
CA LEU A 44 6.87 -2.36 -14.36
C LEU A 44 6.33 -3.43 -15.33
N GLU A 45 5.04 -3.36 -15.67
CA GLU A 45 4.40 -4.29 -16.60
C GLU A 45 4.94 -4.14 -18.04
N ASN A 46 5.15 -2.89 -18.47
CA ASN A 46 5.69 -2.58 -19.80
C ASN A 46 7.20 -2.83 -19.93
N HIS A 47 7.91 -3.07 -18.81
CA HIS A 47 9.34 -3.30 -18.84
C HIS A 47 9.65 -4.76 -19.24
N SER A 48 10.15 -4.95 -20.48
CA SER A 48 10.41 -6.26 -21.08
C SER A 48 11.30 -7.19 -20.24
N GLY A 49 12.27 -6.63 -19.50
CA GLY A 49 13.11 -7.42 -18.59
C GLY A 49 12.36 -7.91 -17.35
N ALA A 50 11.45 -7.09 -16.81
CA ALA A 50 10.71 -7.45 -15.60
C ALA A 50 9.57 -8.41 -15.93
N SER A 51 8.89 -8.20 -17.06
CA SER A 51 7.85 -9.09 -17.55
C SER A 51 8.39 -10.49 -17.88
N THR A 52 9.63 -10.59 -18.36
CA THR A 52 10.30 -11.87 -18.67
C THR A 52 10.70 -12.62 -17.41
N LEU A 53 11.17 -11.93 -16.37
CA LEU A 53 11.62 -12.56 -15.12
C LEU A 53 10.46 -12.92 -14.19
N LEU A 54 9.51 -11.99 -13.98
CA LEU A 54 8.38 -12.21 -13.07
C LEU A 54 7.28 -13.05 -13.73
N GLY A 55 7.10 -12.91 -15.05
CA GLY A 55 6.00 -13.48 -15.82
C GLY A 55 4.72 -12.66 -15.68
N ALA A 56 4.11 -12.28 -16.81
CA ALA A 56 2.83 -11.57 -16.81
C ALA A 56 1.67 -12.47 -16.31
N PRO A 57 0.63 -11.93 -15.65
CA PRO A 57 0.48 -10.54 -15.20
C PRO A 57 1.22 -10.27 -13.88
N VAL A 58 1.79 -9.08 -13.74
CA VAL A 58 2.43 -8.66 -12.48
C VAL A 58 1.36 -8.14 -11.53
N THR A 59 1.17 -8.85 -10.41
CA THR A 59 0.21 -8.48 -9.36
C THR A 59 0.93 -7.91 -8.15
N ASP A 60 0.41 -6.83 -7.57
CA ASP A 60 0.90 -6.29 -6.31
C ASP A 60 0.37 -7.10 -5.11
N ARG A 61 1.26 -7.57 -4.24
CA ARG A 61 0.88 -8.21 -2.97
C ARG A 61 0.69 -7.22 -1.83
N GLY A 62 0.95 -5.93 -2.09
CA GLY A 62 0.89 -4.86 -1.12
C GLY A 62 2.27 -4.41 -0.66
N PHE A 63 2.23 -3.45 0.25
CA PHE A 63 3.38 -2.79 0.87
C PHE A 63 3.07 -2.61 2.35
N ASP A 64 4.11 -2.62 3.20
CA ASP A 64 3.93 -2.39 4.64
C ASP A 64 4.11 -0.91 4.95
N LEU A 65 3.03 -0.22 5.31
CA LEU A 65 3.07 1.17 5.76
C LEU A 65 3.79 1.39 7.09
N SER A 66 4.06 0.30 7.82
CA SER A 66 4.82 0.32 9.06
C SER A 66 6.33 0.33 8.79
N ASP A 67 6.75 0.03 7.55
CA ASP A 67 8.14 0.07 7.15
C ASP A 67 8.64 1.51 7.03
N LYS A 68 9.85 1.78 7.54
CA LYS A 68 10.49 3.10 7.49
C LYS A 68 10.87 3.50 6.07
N VAL A 69 11.03 2.52 5.18
CA VAL A 69 11.37 2.75 3.78
C VAL A 69 10.18 3.34 3.02
N ASN A 70 8.96 2.92 3.39
CA ASN A 70 7.72 3.35 2.76
C ASN A 70 7.27 4.70 3.31
N PHE A 71 7.49 5.76 2.56
CA PHE A 71 7.06 7.09 2.93
C PHE A 71 6.34 7.79 1.79
N CYS A 72 5.34 8.58 2.11
CA CYS A 72 4.68 9.47 1.17
C CYS A 72 4.41 10.79 1.86
N ASP A 73 4.95 11.85 1.29
CA ASP A 73 4.69 13.23 1.65
C ASP A 73 3.99 13.93 0.48
N GLY A 74 3.55 15.17 0.68
CA GLY A 74 2.97 16.01 -0.36
C GLY A 74 3.95 16.45 -1.46
N LYS A 75 5.15 15.88 -1.56
CA LYS A 75 6.13 16.19 -2.62
C LYS A 75 6.89 14.96 -3.11
N GLU A 76 7.12 14.00 -2.23
CA GLU A 76 7.92 12.83 -2.52
C GLU A 76 7.19 11.58 -2.03
N ALA A 77 7.22 10.52 -2.81
CA ALA A 77 6.67 9.23 -2.46
C ALA A 77 7.68 8.14 -2.78
N HIS A 78 7.96 7.29 -1.80
CA HIS A 78 8.85 6.15 -1.91
C HIS A 78 8.15 4.91 -1.39
N PHE A 79 8.09 3.87 -2.21
CA PHE A 79 7.49 2.61 -1.83
C PHE A 79 8.31 1.42 -2.31
N GLU A 80 8.52 0.47 -1.40
CA GLU A 80 8.91 -0.90 -1.65
C GLU A 80 7.63 -1.76 -1.67
N VAL A 81 7.23 -2.18 -2.87
CA VAL A 81 6.05 -3.01 -3.09
C VAL A 81 6.49 -4.43 -3.41
N MET A 82 5.87 -5.41 -2.74
CA MET A 82 6.07 -6.81 -3.07
C MET A 82 5.27 -7.15 -4.32
N VAL A 83 5.95 -7.53 -5.39
CA VAL A 83 5.33 -7.88 -6.67
C VAL A 83 5.45 -9.37 -6.94
N ARG A 84 4.43 -9.94 -7.59
CA ARG A 84 4.41 -11.34 -7.96
C ARG A 84 3.89 -11.48 -9.39
N GLY A 85 4.67 -12.15 -10.21
CA GLY A 85 4.20 -12.66 -11.49
C GLY A 85 3.87 -14.14 -11.43
N HIS A 86 3.61 -14.72 -12.60
CA HIS A 86 3.30 -16.15 -12.73
C HIS A 86 4.52 -17.03 -12.42
N GLN A 87 5.72 -16.59 -12.83
CA GLN A 87 6.95 -17.36 -12.71
C GLN A 87 7.67 -17.08 -11.40
N ASP A 88 7.82 -15.81 -11.02
CA ASP A 88 8.63 -15.42 -9.85
C ASP A 88 8.02 -14.28 -9.03
N ARG A 89 8.65 -13.98 -7.88
CA ARG A 89 8.31 -12.91 -6.95
C ARG A 89 9.50 -12.01 -6.76
N GLY A 90 9.25 -10.72 -6.62
CA GLY A 90 10.29 -9.72 -6.42
C GLY A 90 9.85 -8.58 -5.51
N LYS A 91 10.82 -7.73 -5.20
CA LYS A 91 10.60 -6.42 -4.60
C LYS A 91 10.71 -5.37 -5.69
N TYR A 92 9.72 -4.50 -5.76
CA TYR A 92 9.72 -3.35 -6.67
C TYR A 92 9.81 -2.07 -5.85
N GLU A 93 10.94 -1.39 -5.97
CA GLU A 93 11.20 -0.11 -5.32
C GLU A 93 11.01 1.01 -6.33
N PHE A 94 10.19 2.00 -6.00
CA PHE A 94 9.96 3.15 -6.87
C PHE A 94 9.85 4.46 -6.09
N TRP A 95 10.31 5.54 -6.73
CA TRP A 95 10.23 6.90 -6.21
C TRP A 95 9.45 7.80 -7.16
N ALA A 96 8.55 8.61 -6.62
CA ALA A 96 7.89 9.69 -7.31
C ALA A 96 8.22 11.02 -6.62
N ARG A 97 8.53 12.05 -7.40
CA ARG A 97 8.80 13.40 -6.90
C ARG A 97 8.10 14.42 -7.77
N ARG A 98 7.39 15.36 -7.14
CA ARG A 98 6.76 16.51 -7.78
C ARG A 98 7.39 17.81 -7.33
N SER A 99 7.48 18.78 -8.22
CA SER A 99 8.12 20.07 -7.96
C SER A 99 7.27 20.94 -7.02
N CYS A 100 5.97 21.01 -7.29
CA CYS A 100 4.99 21.69 -6.45
C CYS A 100 3.91 20.73 -5.94
N PRO A 101 3.30 20.96 -4.76
CA PRO A 101 2.19 20.14 -4.26
C PRO A 101 0.92 20.18 -5.13
N GLU A 102 0.81 21.22 -5.95
CA GLU A 102 -0.29 21.48 -6.89
C GLU A 102 -0.06 20.80 -8.25
N ASP A 103 1.17 20.33 -8.52
CA ASP A 103 1.48 19.59 -9.74
C ASP A 103 0.91 18.17 -9.68
N ASP A 104 0.54 17.66 -10.85
CA ASP A 104 0.23 16.24 -11.04
C ASP A 104 1.47 15.38 -10.75
N TRP A 105 1.21 14.13 -10.37
CA TRP A 105 2.22 13.15 -9.95
C TRP A 105 2.89 12.44 -11.12
#